data_AF-A0A9D4K3D4-F1
#
_entry.id   AF-A0A9D4K3D4-F1
#
_cell.length_a   1.000
_cell.length_b   1.000
_cell.length_c   1.000
_cell.angle_alpha   90.00
_cell.angle_beta   90.00
_cell.angle_gamma   90.00
#
_symmetry.space_group_name_H-M   'P 1'
#
loop_
_entity.id
_entity.type
_entity.pdbx_description
1 polymer ?
#
loop_
_entity_poly.entity_id
_entity_poly.type
_entity_poly.pdbx_seq_one_letter_code
_entity_poly.pdbx_strand_id
1 'polypeptide(L)'
;MAEKGSDLFYDVCCDICEEKNVNKQAMFYCQKCSKGLCDDCLGLHKQFFTKHVAYGREEMDKWPSTTKSFDDMQFCLHHPDRLIEMYCEDHGKLCCSMCHFHEHRPCIKLVLIKDKSQAFHDAGEFHKICATITNVQQELKTAIDDTQEFLKKLQGSYDKAYDEIKVFRQKINDILDELERSTIYSLETLLQTMKQSLKTDTDKCSKATNGLKKISDAITNIKTDQNDLSFIAYQRASEMVSHADNILKELTVHRSTVVTFKSNPSIDETLSGFRCLGDIKCAEKQLENNKNTILKCSNKSLYDIRSASDNVTCEIRGIWELPGGEILIADNNNKRVKLLDTQYKVVTHTDCWSHPWDMCSISPTEVAVTVGVYARINTVQFLIVNNRQIVKGRELKIIHNCHGIAHFNGSLFITSLTALYQYTLAGQLVKKIYEDTSGNFT
;
A
#
# COMPACT_ATOMS: atom_id res chain seq x y z
N MET A 1 4.69 -9.67 -23.15
CA MET A 1 3.38 -9.83 -23.79
C MET A 1 2.31 -9.23 -22.88
N ALA A 2 1.88 -8.02 -23.23
CA ALA A 2 0.61 -7.36 -22.92
C ALA A 2 0.86 -5.84 -23.05
N GLU A 3 1.04 -5.38 -24.28
CA GLU A 3 0.88 -3.96 -24.60
C GLU A 3 -0.62 -3.65 -24.55
N LYS A 4 -1.01 -2.83 -23.58
CA LYS A 4 -2.22 -2.02 -23.61
C LYS A 4 -1.74 -0.62 -23.24
N GLY A 5 -2.02 0.43 -23.98
CA GLY A 5 -2.81 0.65 -25.16
C GLY A 5 -2.70 2.17 -25.26
N SER A 6 -2.16 2.66 -26.37
CA SER A 6 -2.03 4.08 -26.63
C SER A 6 -3.41 4.75 -26.48
N ASP A 7 -3.60 5.55 -25.45
CA ASP A 7 -4.70 6.51 -25.33
C ASP A 7 -4.49 7.61 -26.38
N LEU A 8 -4.71 7.23 -27.63
CA LEU A 8 -4.97 8.17 -28.71
C LEU A 8 -6.43 8.59 -28.58
N PHE A 9 -6.62 9.82 -28.12
CA PHE A 9 -7.84 10.60 -28.27
C PHE A 9 -8.41 10.42 -29.70
N TYR A 10 -9.56 9.76 -29.83
CA TYR A 10 -10.32 9.68 -31.08
C TYR A 10 -11.81 9.94 -30.85
N ASP A 11 -12.10 11.23 -30.87
CA ASP A 11 -13.28 12.03 -31.26
C ASP A 11 -14.76 11.65 -31.03
N VAL A 12 -15.24 10.42 -30.79
CA VAL A 12 -16.69 10.24 -30.46
C VAL A 12 -16.94 9.00 -29.60
N CYS A 13 -17.57 9.18 -28.44
CA CYS A 13 -17.99 8.11 -27.53
C CYS A 13 -19.41 7.60 -27.86
N CYS A 14 -19.71 6.37 -27.46
CA CYS A 14 -21.08 5.84 -27.53
C CYS A 14 -21.96 6.48 -26.46
N ASP A 15 -22.96 7.28 -26.86
CA ASP A 15 -23.81 8.03 -25.92
C ASP A 15 -24.55 7.12 -24.93
N ILE A 16 -25.01 5.95 -25.39
CA ILE A 16 -25.76 4.99 -24.56
C ILE A 16 -24.87 4.34 -23.49
N CYS A 17 -23.58 4.14 -23.81
CA CYS A 17 -22.62 3.59 -22.84
C CYS A 17 -22.18 4.68 -21.86
N GLU A 18 -22.04 5.91 -22.33
CA GLU A 18 -21.70 7.07 -21.50
C GLU A 18 -22.79 7.35 -20.45
N GLU A 19 -24.08 7.28 -20.83
CA GLU A 19 -25.22 7.33 -19.89
C GLU A 19 -25.15 6.25 -18.78
N LYS A 20 -24.37 5.18 -18.99
CA LYS A 20 -24.15 4.08 -18.04
C LYS A 20 -22.77 4.12 -17.38
N ASN A 21 -22.03 5.23 -17.49
CA ASN A 21 -20.64 5.39 -17.00
C ASN A 21 -19.66 4.35 -17.58
N VAL A 22 -19.91 3.87 -18.80
CA VAL A 22 -19.02 2.97 -19.53
C VAL A 22 -18.43 3.72 -20.72
N ASN A 23 -17.11 3.89 -20.73
CA ASN A 23 -16.44 4.55 -21.84
C ASN A 23 -16.18 3.53 -22.97
N LYS A 24 -17.02 3.56 -24.01
CA LYS A 24 -16.86 2.76 -25.23
C LYS A 24 -16.87 3.67 -26.44
N GLN A 25 -15.97 3.40 -27.37
CA GLN A 25 -15.84 4.16 -28.60
C GLN A 25 -17.07 3.97 -29.50
N ALA A 26 -17.57 5.05 -30.12
CA ALA A 26 -18.58 4.94 -31.15
C ALA A 26 -17.96 4.44 -32.46
N MET A 27 -18.63 3.49 -33.09
CA MET A 27 -18.26 2.92 -34.40
C MET A 27 -19.29 3.28 -35.48
N PHE A 28 -20.48 3.71 -35.07
CA PHE A 28 -21.58 4.09 -35.94
C PHE A 28 -22.26 5.35 -35.43
N TYR A 29 -22.88 6.10 -36.33
CA TYR A 29 -23.70 7.27 -35.98
C TYR A 29 -25.09 7.17 -36.60
N CYS A 30 -26.13 7.30 -35.77
CA CYS A 30 -27.50 7.35 -36.26
C CYS A 30 -27.95 8.81 -36.43
N GLN A 31 -28.15 9.24 -37.67
CA GLN A 31 -28.55 10.62 -37.98
C GLN A 31 -29.93 10.99 -37.44
N LYS A 32 -30.89 10.06 -37.41
CA LYS A 32 -32.24 10.32 -36.90
C LYS A 32 -32.29 10.49 -35.38
N CYS A 33 -31.36 9.85 -34.66
CA CYS A 33 -31.28 9.95 -33.21
C CYS A 33 -30.21 10.93 -32.74
N SER A 34 -29.36 11.40 -33.66
CA SER A 34 -28.17 12.19 -33.37
C SER A 34 -27.29 11.59 -32.27
N LYS A 35 -27.09 10.26 -32.31
CA LYS A 35 -26.30 9.50 -31.33
C LYS A 35 -25.23 8.63 -31.98
N GLY A 36 -24.03 8.64 -31.40
CA GLY A 36 -22.95 7.68 -31.60
C GLY A 36 -23.21 6.36 -30.88
N LEU A 37 -22.94 5.26 -31.56
CA LEU A 37 -23.23 3.89 -31.12
C LEU A 37 -21.98 3.03 -31.27
N CYS A 38 -21.64 2.26 -30.24
CA CYS A 38 -20.71 1.13 -30.38
C CYS A 38 -21.42 -0.07 -31.05
N ASP A 39 -20.67 -1.10 -31.43
CA ASP A 39 -21.21 -2.31 -32.07
C ASP A 39 -22.38 -2.94 -31.29
N ASP A 40 -22.22 -3.05 -29.96
CA ASP A 40 -23.25 -3.63 -29.07
C ASP A 40 -24.54 -2.79 -29.09
N CYS A 41 -24.39 -1.46 -29.02
CA CYS A 41 -25.51 -0.54 -28.98
C CYS A 41 -26.21 -0.44 -30.34
N LEU A 42 -25.48 -0.60 -31.45
CA LEU A 42 -26.06 -0.66 -32.78
C LEU A 42 -26.99 -1.87 -32.93
N GLY A 43 -26.58 -3.04 -32.41
CA GLY A 43 -27.38 -4.26 -32.46
C GLY A 43 -28.76 -4.07 -31.84
N LEU A 44 -28.80 -3.50 -30.64
CA LEU A 44 -30.05 -3.14 -29.96
C LEU A 44 -30.80 -2.04 -30.71
N HIS A 45 -30.10 -1.01 -31.18
CA HIS A 45 -30.71 0.09 -31.91
C HIS A 45 -31.47 -0.38 -33.16
N LYS A 46 -30.89 -1.30 -33.94
CA LYS A 46 -31.53 -1.88 -35.14
C LYS A 46 -32.77 -2.72 -34.81
N GLN A 47 -32.84 -3.34 -33.62
CA GLN A 47 -34.01 -4.12 -33.20
C GLN A 47 -35.22 -3.23 -32.92
N PHE A 48 -35.02 -2.07 -32.28
CA PHE A 48 -36.10 -1.16 -31.93
C PHE A 48 -36.41 -0.13 -33.01
N PHE A 49 -35.41 0.26 -33.81
CA PHE A 49 -35.51 1.31 -34.81
C PHE A 49 -35.13 0.80 -36.20
N THR A 50 -35.94 -0.13 -36.73
CA THR A 50 -35.69 -0.82 -38.01
C THR A 50 -35.60 0.10 -39.24
N LYS A 51 -36.10 1.35 -39.13
CA LYS A 51 -36.08 2.37 -40.20
C LYS A 51 -35.00 3.44 -40.01
N HIS A 52 -34.13 3.29 -39.01
CA HIS A 52 -33.01 4.18 -38.78
C HIS A 52 -31.78 3.64 -39.51
N VAL A 53 -31.10 4.52 -40.25
CA VAL A 53 -29.82 4.21 -40.87
C VAL A 53 -28.72 4.70 -39.93
N ALA A 54 -27.77 3.82 -39.63
CA ALA A 54 -26.58 4.16 -38.88
C ALA A 54 -25.38 4.06 -39.82
N TYR A 55 -24.64 5.16 -39.95
CA TYR A 55 -23.49 5.28 -40.82
C TYR A 55 -22.25 4.78 -40.08
N GLY A 56 -21.47 3.92 -40.72
CA GLY A 56 -20.21 3.43 -40.17
C GLY A 56 -19.09 4.47 -40.25
N ARG A 57 -17.91 4.12 -39.75
CA ARG A 57 -16.71 4.99 -39.85
C ARG A 57 -16.25 5.27 -41.27
N GLU A 58 -16.56 4.37 -42.20
CA GLU A 58 -16.24 4.57 -43.63
C GLU A 58 -17.02 5.75 -44.24
N GLU A 59 -18.09 6.18 -43.57
CA GLU A 59 -18.96 7.30 -43.93
C GLU A 59 -18.88 8.42 -42.88
N MET A 60 -17.67 8.69 -42.37
CA MET A 60 -17.39 9.72 -41.36
C MET A 60 -17.78 11.14 -41.82
N ASP A 61 -17.85 11.39 -43.12
CA ASP A 61 -18.38 12.63 -43.71
C ASP A 61 -19.86 12.89 -43.37
N LYS A 62 -20.60 11.83 -43.01
CA LYS A 62 -22.01 11.90 -42.59
C LYS A 62 -22.18 11.99 -41.07
N TRP A 63 -21.09 11.89 -40.33
CA TRP A 63 -21.09 12.15 -38.89
C TRP A 63 -21.07 13.66 -38.69
N PRO A 64 -21.76 14.20 -37.67
CA PRO A 64 -21.56 15.59 -37.30
C PRO A 64 -20.10 15.74 -36.92
N SER A 65 -19.40 16.66 -37.60
CA SER A 65 -18.10 17.13 -37.14
C SER A 65 -18.23 17.51 -35.67
N THR A 66 -17.42 16.92 -34.79
CA THR A 66 -17.42 17.28 -33.35
C THR A 66 -17.01 18.73 -33.11
N THR A 67 -16.38 19.36 -34.10
CA THR A 67 -16.45 20.79 -34.30
C THR A 67 -17.83 21.18 -34.80
N LYS A 68 -18.76 21.41 -33.85
CA LYS A 68 -19.88 22.34 -34.09
C LYS A 68 -19.29 23.54 -34.82
N SER A 69 -19.74 23.79 -36.04
CA SER A 69 -19.31 24.97 -36.77
C SER A 69 -19.65 26.20 -35.92
N PHE A 70 -18.96 27.32 -36.12
CA PHE A 70 -19.39 28.58 -35.49
C PHE A 70 -20.86 28.89 -35.81
N ASP A 71 -21.35 28.42 -36.97
CA ASP A 71 -22.73 28.50 -37.40
C ASP A 71 -23.69 27.58 -36.63
N ASP A 72 -23.22 26.64 -35.81
CA ASP A 72 -24.07 25.83 -34.92
C ASP A 72 -24.24 26.47 -33.53
N MET A 73 -23.36 27.41 -33.15
CA MET A 73 -23.44 28.13 -31.87
C MET A 73 -24.60 29.13 -31.81
N GLN A 74 -25.18 29.48 -32.96
CA GLN A 74 -26.36 30.35 -33.04
C GLN A 74 -27.68 29.63 -32.69
N PHE A 75 -27.67 28.30 -32.58
CA PHE A 75 -28.87 27.52 -32.27
C PHE A 75 -28.95 27.12 -30.79
N CYS A 76 -30.17 27.07 -30.27
CA CYS A 76 -30.42 26.77 -28.86
C CYS A 76 -30.10 25.30 -28.54
N LEU A 77 -29.34 25.06 -27.47
CA LEU A 77 -28.98 23.71 -27.02
C LEU A 77 -30.20 22.84 -26.64
N HIS A 78 -31.27 23.46 -26.15
CA HIS A 78 -32.52 22.75 -25.80
C HIS A 78 -33.52 22.68 -26.96
N HIS A 79 -33.37 23.56 -27.96
CA HIS A 79 -34.25 23.66 -29.12
C HIS A 79 -33.41 23.82 -30.40
N PRO A 80 -32.81 22.73 -30.92
CA PRO A 80 -31.80 22.79 -31.98
C PRO A 80 -32.25 23.46 -33.28
N ASP A 81 -33.56 23.48 -33.57
CA ASP A 81 -34.14 24.13 -34.76
C ASP A 81 -34.40 25.63 -34.57
N ARG A 82 -34.01 26.22 -33.43
CA ARG A 82 -34.33 27.61 -33.06
C ARG A 82 -33.07 28.42 -32.80
N LEU A 83 -33.02 29.60 -33.40
CA LEU A 83 -31.97 30.57 -33.17
C LEU A 83 -32.03 31.14 -31.75
N ILE A 84 -30.86 31.41 -31.19
CA ILE A 84 -30.70 32.18 -29.97
C ILE A 84 -30.84 33.66 -30.32
N GLU A 85 -31.83 34.32 -29.73
CA GLU A 85 -32.17 35.71 -30.04
C GLU A 85 -32.06 36.62 -28.80
N MET A 86 -32.09 36.03 -27.61
CA MET A 86 -32.22 36.74 -26.34
C MET A 86 -31.19 36.26 -25.31
N TYR A 87 -30.80 37.16 -24.41
CA TYR A 87 -29.98 36.87 -23.23
C TYR A 87 -30.76 37.25 -21.98
N CYS A 88 -30.91 36.29 -21.07
CA CYS A 88 -31.52 36.52 -19.77
C CYS A 88 -30.43 36.91 -18.77
N GLU A 89 -30.44 38.16 -18.30
CA GLU A 89 -29.44 38.64 -17.34
C GLU A 89 -29.69 38.10 -15.93
N ASP A 90 -30.95 37.80 -15.58
CA ASP A 90 -31.31 37.24 -14.28
C ASP A 90 -30.64 35.88 -14.04
N HIS A 91 -30.38 35.13 -15.11
CA HIS A 91 -29.75 33.80 -15.07
C HIS A 91 -28.38 33.73 -15.73
N GLY A 92 -27.97 34.79 -16.44
CA GLY A 92 -26.74 34.81 -17.21
C GLY A 92 -26.71 33.83 -18.40
N LYS A 93 -27.86 33.53 -19.01
CA LYS A 93 -28.00 32.49 -20.04
C LYS A 93 -28.52 33.02 -21.37
N LEU A 94 -28.05 32.40 -22.46
CA LEU A 94 -28.57 32.58 -23.81
C LEU A 94 -29.89 31.81 -23.98
N CYS A 95 -30.88 32.39 -24.66
CA CYS A 95 -32.20 31.80 -24.83
C CYS A 95 -32.83 32.08 -26.21
N CYS A 96 -33.58 31.09 -26.72
CA CYS A 96 -34.47 31.26 -27.86
C CYS A 96 -35.91 31.59 -27.39
N SER A 97 -36.80 31.88 -28.33
CA SER A 97 -38.23 32.15 -28.07
C SER A 97 -38.94 31.08 -27.23
N MET A 98 -38.59 29.80 -27.42
CA MET A 98 -39.17 28.69 -26.65
C MET A 98 -38.66 28.64 -25.20
N CYS A 99 -37.35 28.84 -24.99
CA CYS A 99 -36.79 28.94 -23.63
C CYS A 99 -37.39 30.13 -22.87
N HIS A 100 -37.64 31.25 -23.56
CA HIS A 100 -38.34 32.38 -22.93
C HIS A 100 -39.75 31.99 -22.49
N PHE A 101 -40.54 31.35 -23.35
CA PHE A 101 -41.92 31.00 -23.02
C PHE A 101 -42.02 29.98 -21.86
N HIS A 102 -41.11 29.00 -21.83
CA HIS A 102 -41.19 27.88 -20.88
C HIS A 102 -40.44 28.12 -19.57
N GLU A 103 -39.25 28.74 -19.61
CA GLU A 103 -38.33 28.79 -18.46
C GLU A 103 -38.03 30.21 -17.98
N HIS A 104 -37.99 31.19 -18.89
CA HIS A 104 -37.62 32.57 -18.56
C HIS A 104 -38.77 33.57 -18.62
N ARG A 105 -40.02 33.09 -18.70
CA ARG A 105 -41.24 33.92 -18.68
C ARG A 105 -41.35 34.81 -17.43
N PRO A 106 -40.95 34.37 -16.22
CA PRO A 106 -40.98 35.23 -15.03
C PRO A 106 -39.77 36.16 -14.91
N CYS A 107 -38.77 36.04 -15.79
CA CYS A 107 -37.58 36.89 -15.75
C CYS A 107 -37.90 38.31 -16.22
N ILE A 108 -37.26 39.29 -15.59
CA ILE A 108 -37.52 40.72 -15.81
C ILE A 108 -36.45 41.31 -16.74
N LYS A 109 -35.20 40.81 -16.66
CA LYS A 109 -34.08 41.32 -17.44
C LYS A 109 -33.78 40.42 -18.64
N LEU A 110 -34.66 40.49 -19.64
CA LEU A 110 -34.45 39.82 -20.92
C LEU A 110 -34.03 40.85 -21.96
N VAL A 111 -32.88 40.65 -22.59
CA VAL A 111 -32.30 41.59 -23.55
C VAL A 111 -32.10 40.90 -24.90
N LEU A 112 -32.39 41.58 -26.00
CA LEU A 112 -32.09 41.07 -27.34
C LEU A 112 -30.58 41.07 -27.56
N ILE A 113 -30.05 39.96 -28.09
CA ILE A 113 -28.61 39.80 -28.29
C ILE A 113 -28.06 40.86 -29.24
N LYS A 114 -28.82 41.24 -30.28
CA LYS A 114 -28.42 42.28 -31.24
C LYS A 114 -28.12 43.62 -30.58
N ASP A 115 -28.85 43.97 -29.51
CA ASP A 115 -28.69 45.24 -28.80
C ASP A 115 -27.48 45.20 -27.85
N LYS A 116 -27.16 44.02 -27.31
CA LYS A 116 -26.06 43.81 -26.36
C LYS A 116 -24.72 43.50 -27.06
N SER A 117 -24.75 42.88 -28.24
CA SER A 117 -23.57 42.43 -28.97
C SER A 117 -22.72 43.60 -29.50
N GLN A 118 -23.36 44.72 -29.86
CA GLN A 118 -22.67 45.91 -30.34
C GLN A 118 -21.77 46.50 -29.23
N ALA A 119 -22.30 46.64 -28.01
CA ALA A 119 -21.55 47.12 -26.85
C ALA A 119 -20.46 46.14 -26.37
N PHE A 120 -20.66 44.84 -26.55
CA PHE A 120 -19.73 43.79 -26.14
C PHE A 120 -18.45 43.75 -27.00
N HIS A 121 -18.57 44.02 -28.29
CA HIS A 121 -17.42 44.11 -29.19
C HIS A 121 -16.57 45.36 -28.88
N ASP A 122 -17.21 46.49 -28.61
CA ASP A 122 -16.54 47.77 -28.33
C ASP A 122 -15.86 47.81 -26.94
N ALA A 123 -16.36 47.04 -25.97
CA ALA A 123 -15.80 46.94 -24.62
C ALA A 123 -14.51 46.08 -24.52
N GLY A 124 -14.12 45.41 -25.63
CA GLY A 124 -12.93 44.57 -25.68
C GLY A 124 -13.00 43.30 -24.82
N GLU A 125 -14.15 42.98 -24.22
CA GLU A 125 -14.35 41.80 -23.37
C GLU A 125 -14.18 40.49 -24.16
N PHE A 126 -14.59 40.48 -25.43
CA PHE A 126 -14.36 39.36 -26.34
C PHE A 126 -12.86 39.08 -26.52
N HIS A 127 -12.03 40.12 -26.69
CA HIS A 127 -10.58 39.92 -26.82
C HIS A 127 -9.95 39.42 -25.51
N LYS A 128 -10.44 39.89 -24.35
CA LYS A 128 -9.99 39.41 -23.03
C LYS A 128 -10.29 37.93 -22.80
N ILE A 129 -11.50 37.46 -23.14
CA ILE A 129 -11.84 36.05 -22.98
C ILE A 129 -11.04 35.18 -23.95
N CYS A 130 -10.82 35.62 -25.20
CA CYS A 130 -9.94 34.93 -26.13
C CYS A 130 -8.51 34.82 -25.59
N ALA A 131 -7.95 35.90 -25.05
CA ALA A 131 -6.62 35.89 -24.44
C ALA A 131 -6.56 34.96 -23.21
N THR A 132 -7.62 34.93 -22.39
CA THR A 132 -7.72 34.03 -21.24
C THR A 132 -7.79 32.58 -21.67
N ILE A 133 -8.57 32.25 -22.69
CA ILE A 133 -8.66 30.90 -23.26
C ILE A 133 -7.28 30.45 -23.74
N THR A 134 -6.58 31.28 -24.52
CA THR A 134 -5.23 30.96 -25.01
C THR A 134 -4.24 30.73 -23.85
N ASN A 135 -4.29 31.57 -22.81
CA ASN A 135 -3.42 31.42 -21.65
C ASN A 135 -3.70 30.12 -20.88
N VAL A 136 -4.98 29.82 -20.63
CA VAL A 136 -5.40 28.57 -19.95
C VAL A 136 -5.02 27.35 -20.79
N GLN A 137 -5.19 27.39 -22.12
CA GLN A 137 -4.76 26.32 -23.01
C GLN A 137 -3.25 26.06 -22.92
N GLN A 138 -2.44 27.13 -22.84
CA GLN A 138 -1.00 27.02 -22.69
C GLN A 138 -0.61 26.46 -21.32
N GLU A 139 -1.23 26.93 -20.24
CA GLU A 139 -1.01 26.40 -18.88
C GLU A 139 -1.38 24.92 -18.79
N LEU A 140 -2.51 24.51 -19.37
CA LEU A 140 -2.92 23.11 -19.43
C LEU A 140 -1.92 22.26 -20.21
N LYS A 141 -1.40 22.76 -21.33
CA LYS A 141 -0.37 22.05 -22.11
C LYS A 141 0.91 21.85 -21.29
N THR A 142 1.39 22.88 -20.61
CA THR A 142 2.57 22.76 -19.74
C THR A 142 2.32 21.77 -18.60
N ALA A 143 1.16 21.79 -17.96
CA ALA A 143 0.82 20.83 -16.91
C ALA A 143 0.77 19.38 -17.42
N ILE A 144 0.29 19.16 -18.66
CA ILE A 144 0.32 17.83 -19.31
C ILE A 144 1.76 17.38 -19.51
N ASP A 145 2.62 18.24 -20.08
CA ASP A 145 4.02 17.91 -20.34
C ASP A 145 4.77 17.60 -19.02
N ASP A 146 4.58 18.41 -17.98
CA ASP A 146 5.17 18.21 -16.65
C ASP A 146 4.71 16.90 -16.01
N THR A 147 3.42 16.57 -16.13
CA THR A 147 2.85 15.33 -15.59
C THR A 147 3.43 14.11 -16.30
N GLN A 148 3.58 14.18 -17.63
CA GLN A 148 4.19 13.11 -18.41
C GLN A 148 5.67 12.91 -18.05
N GLU A 149 6.42 13.99 -17.84
CA GLU A 149 7.80 13.90 -17.38
C GLU A 149 7.89 13.31 -15.97
N PHE A 150 7.00 13.72 -15.07
CA PHE A 150 6.90 13.17 -13.72
C PHE A 150 6.61 11.67 -13.73
N LEU A 151 5.67 11.20 -14.56
CA LEU A 151 5.38 9.77 -14.71
C LEU A 151 6.62 8.98 -15.16
N LYS A 152 7.38 9.51 -16.13
CA LYS A 152 8.63 8.87 -16.57
C LYS A 152 9.66 8.78 -15.44
N LYS A 153 9.82 9.86 -14.66
CA LYS A 153 10.73 9.88 -13.50
C LYS A 153 10.29 8.90 -12.42
N LEU A 154 8.99 8.83 -12.12
CA LEU A 154 8.43 7.91 -11.15
C LEU A 154 8.67 6.46 -11.56
N GLN A 155 8.40 6.12 -12.82
CA GLN A 155 8.67 4.78 -13.35
C GLN A 155 10.16 4.42 -13.23
N GLY A 156 11.06 5.32 -13.65
CA GLY A 156 12.50 5.09 -13.52
C GLY A 156 12.97 4.96 -12.07
N SER A 157 12.34 5.65 -11.12
CA SER A 157 12.62 5.49 -9.69
C SER A 157 12.11 4.14 -9.16
N TYR A 158 10.94 3.70 -9.61
CA TYR A 158 10.38 2.39 -9.26
C TYR A 158 11.30 1.26 -9.76
N ASP A 159 11.73 1.31 -11.03
CA ASP A 159 12.58 0.28 -11.63
C ASP A 159 13.92 0.17 -10.88
N LYS A 160 14.52 1.31 -10.52
CA LYS A 160 15.75 1.33 -9.70
C LYS A 160 15.56 0.68 -8.34
N ALA A 161 14.50 1.06 -7.60
CA ALA A 161 14.23 0.47 -6.29
C ALA A 161 13.98 -1.04 -6.40
N TYR A 162 13.30 -1.47 -7.45
CA TYR A 162 13.04 -2.88 -7.73
C TYR A 162 14.35 -3.66 -8.00
N ASP A 163 15.28 -3.10 -8.77
CA ASP A 163 16.58 -3.71 -9.03
C ASP A 163 17.48 -3.73 -7.78
N GLU A 164 17.46 -2.67 -6.96
CA GLU A 164 18.18 -2.63 -5.69
C GLU A 164 17.73 -3.73 -4.73
N ILE A 165 16.41 -4.01 -4.65
CA ILE A 165 15.88 -5.12 -3.86
C ILE A 165 16.44 -6.46 -4.35
N LYS A 166 16.52 -6.67 -5.67
CA LYS A 166 17.09 -7.90 -6.24
C LYS A 166 18.57 -8.05 -5.93
N VAL A 167 19.36 -7.00 -6.11
CA VAL A 167 20.79 -6.99 -5.80
C VAL A 167 21.02 -7.27 -4.31
N PHE A 168 20.22 -6.65 -3.44
CA PHE A 168 20.31 -6.89 -2.00
C PHE A 168 19.97 -8.33 -1.62
N ARG A 169 18.91 -8.91 -2.22
CA ARG A 169 18.59 -10.32 -2.01
C ARG A 169 19.73 -11.25 -2.43
N GLN A 170 20.36 -10.97 -3.58
CA GLN A 170 21.49 -11.76 -4.05
C GLN A 170 22.65 -11.73 -3.06
N LYS A 171 22.97 -10.54 -2.52
CA LYS A 171 24.01 -10.39 -1.50
C LYS A 171 23.76 -11.24 -0.25
N ILE A 172 22.50 -11.37 0.19
CA ILE A 172 22.15 -12.25 1.31
C ILE A 172 22.41 -13.72 0.96
N ASN A 173 22.03 -14.14 -0.24
CA ASN A 173 22.29 -15.52 -0.70
C ASN A 173 23.79 -15.81 -0.74
N ASP A 174 24.60 -14.89 -1.27
CA ASP A 174 26.05 -15.07 -1.36
C ASP A 174 26.70 -15.27 0.02
N ILE A 175 26.21 -14.56 1.05
CA ILE A 175 26.66 -14.73 2.45
C ILE A 175 26.28 -16.13 2.97
N LEU A 176 25.05 -16.59 2.69
CA LEU A 176 24.60 -17.92 3.12
C LEU A 176 25.43 -19.03 2.44
N ASP A 177 25.73 -18.88 1.16
CA ASP A 177 26.59 -19.81 0.41
C ASP A 177 28.01 -19.86 1.00
N GLU A 178 28.57 -18.72 1.41
CA GLU A 178 29.90 -18.67 2.05
C GLU A 178 29.90 -19.35 3.43
N LEU A 179 28.85 -19.14 4.24
CA LEU A 179 28.68 -19.80 5.53
C LEU A 179 28.54 -21.32 5.39
N GLU A 180 27.77 -21.78 4.39
CA GLU A 180 27.65 -23.20 4.07
C GLU A 180 29.01 -23.79 3.68
N ARG A 181 29.72 -23.17 2.73
CA ARG A 181 31.05 -23.63 2.30
C ARG A 181 32.03 -23.73 3.45
N SER A 182 32.07 -22.74 4.34
CA SER A 182 32.95 -22.74 5.51
C SER A 182 32.61 -23.87 6.50
N THR A 183 31.31 -24.12 6.70
CA THR A 183 30.83 -25.20 7.58
C THR A 183 31.16 -26.57 7.01
N ILE A 184 30.94 -26.78 5.71
CA ILE A 184 31.29 -28.02 5.01
C ILE A 184 32.81 -28.24 5.03
N TYR A 185 33.61 -27.21 4.77
CA TYR A 185 35.07 -27.30 4.84
C TYR A 185 35.56 -27.75 6.23
N SER A 186 34.95 -27.22 7.28
CA SER A 186 35.26 -27.62 8.66
C SER A 186 34.89 -29.09 8.93
N LEU A 187 33.77 -29.55 8.40
CA LEU A 187 33.33 -30.96 8.48
C LEU A 187 34.30 -31.89 7.73
N GLU A 188 34.71 -31.52 6.51
CA GLU A 188 35.65 -32.29 5.70
C GLU A 188 37.02 -32.39 6.38
N THR A 189 37.50 -31.27 6.94
CA THR A 189 38.76 -31.22 7.70
C THR A 189 38.70 -32.13 8.92
N LEU A 190 37.62 -32.06 9.71
CA LEU A 190 37.40 -32.95 10.85
C LEU A 190 37.43 -34.43 10.42
N LEU A 191 36.70 -34.76 9.35
CA LEU A 191 36.65 -36.12 8.81
C LEU A 191 38.03 -36.60 8.36
N GLN A 192 38.83 -35.75 7.71
CA GLN A 192 40.19 -36.10 7.32
C GLN A 192 41.09 -36.36 8.52
N THR A 193 41.05 -35.50 9.55
CA THR A 193 41.82 -35.70 10.78
C THR A 193 41.45 -37.02 11.47
N MET A 194 40.16 -37.32 11.58
CA MET A 194 39.69 -38.59 12.16
C MET A 194 40.14 -39.80 11.34
N LYS A 195 40.04 -39.74 10.01
CA LYS A 195 40.54 -40.79 9.11
C LYS A 195 42.04 -41.04 9.29
N GLN A 196 42.83 -39.97 9.41
CA GLN A 196 44.28 -40.08 9.60
C GLN A 196 44.64 -40.69 10.97
N SER A 197 43.90 -40.33 12.02
CA SER A 197 44.06 -40.93 13.36
C SER A 197 43.74 -42.43 13.33
N LEU A 198 42.58 -42.80 12.78
CA LEU A 198 42.15 -44.21 12.69
C LEU A 198 43.11 -45.04 11.83
N LYS A 199 43.69 -44.46 10.78
CA LYS A 199 44.72 -45.11 9.97
C LYS A 199 45.99 -45.37 10.79
N THR A 200 46.47 -44.36 11.53
CA THR A 200 47.63 -44.49 12.42
C THR A 200 47.43 -45.59 13.46
N ASP A 201 46.22 -45.65 14.03
CA ASP A 201 45.82 -46.66 14.99
C ASP A 201 45.77 -48.08 14.39
N THR A 202 45.24 -48.19 13.17
CA THR A 202 45.25 -49.44 12.40
C THR A 202 46.67 -49.92 12.13
N ASP A 203 47.57 -49.01 11.75
CA ASP A 203 48.99 -49.32 11.49
C ASP A 203 49.70 -49.79 12.77
N LYS A 204 49.44 -49.15 13.92
CA LYS A 204 49.95 -49.60 15.23
C LYS A 204 49.46 -51.01 15.56
N CYS A 205 48.16 -51.28 15.41
CA CYS A 205 47.58 -52.61 15.66
C CYS A 205 48.19 -53.67 14.75
N SER A 206 48.34 -53.37 13.47
CA SER A 206 48.93 -54.27 12.48
C SER A 206 50.38 -54.63 12.84
N LYS A 207 51.19 -53.63 13.22
CA LYS A 207 52.57 -53.85 13.67
C LYS A 207 52.64 -54.73 14.92
N ALA A 208 51.82 -54.44 15.94
CA ALA A 208 51.77 -55.23 17.17
C ALA A 208 51.33 -56.67 16.90
N THR A 209 50.30 -56.87 16.07
CA THR A 209 49.79 -58.18 15.67
C THR A 209 50.87 -59.00 14.94
N ASN A 210 51.57 -58.39 13.99
CA ASN A 210 52.67 -59.06 13.28
C ASN A 210 53.85 -59.40 14.20
N GLY A 211 54.16 -58.52 15.17
CA GLY A 211 55.18 -58.78 16.19
C GLY A 211 54.83 -59.96 17.08
N LEU A 212 53.60 -59.99 17.60
CA LEU A 212 53.07 -61.09 18.40
C LEU A 212 53.07 -62.41 17.63
N LYS A 213 52.66 -62.39 16.35
CA LYS A 213 52.69 -63.59 15.49
C LYS A 213 54.10 -64.16 15.35
N LYS A 214 55.10 -63.32 15.05
CA LYS A 214 56.51 -63.75 14.94
C LYS A 214 57.03 -64.38 16.22
N ILE A 215 56.69 -63.81 17.38
CA ILE A 215 57.11 -64.36 18.68
C ILE A 215 56.37 -65.65 19.00
N SER A 216 55.06 -65.73 18.70
CA SER A 216 54.28 -66.95 18.83
C SER A 216 54.87 -68.09 18.01
N ASP A 217 55.16 -67.85 16.73
CA ASP A 217 55.77 -68.82 15.83
C ASP A 217 57.16 -69.27 16.34
N ALA A 218 57.94 -68.34 16.91
CA ALA A 218 59.23 -68.66 17.50
C ALA A 218 59.09 -69.54 18.76
N ILE A 219 58.14 -69.24 19.65
CA ILE A 219 57.88 -70.02 20.88
C ILE A 219 57.44 -71.45 20.55
N THR A 220 56.56 -71.63 19.57
CA THR A 220 56.07 -72.96 19.17
C THR A 220 57.17 -73.89 18.64
N ASN A 221 58.31 -73.35 18.22
CA ASN A 221 59.44 -74.11 17.68
C ASN A 221 60.50 -74.47 18.74
N ILE A 222 60.36 -74.02 19.99
CA ILE A 222 61.31 -74.32 21.08
C ILE A 222 61.10 -75.76 21.57
N LYS A 223 62.18 -76.53 21.70
CA LYS A 223 62.13 -77.91 22.20
C LYS A 223 62.10 -77.94 23.74
N THR A 224 61.51 -78.99 24.31
CA THR A 224 61.26 -79.15 25.76
C THR A 224 62.52 -79.22 26.64
N ASP A 225 63.70 -79.41 26.06
CA ASP A 225 64.99 -79.46 26.74
C ASP A 225 65.73 -78.11 26.76
N GLN A 226 65.20 -77.07 26.11
CA GLN A 226 65.84 -75.75 25.95
C GLN A 226 65.33 -74.71 26.97
N ASN A 227 65.63 -74.91 28.26
CA ASN A 227 65.12 -74.09 29.36
C ASN A 227 65.52 -72.60 29.26
N ASP A 228 66.78 -72.29 28.92
CA ASP A 228 67.26 -70.90 28.81
C ASP A 228 66.57 -70.13 27.68
N LEU A 229 66.39 -70.77 26.52
CA LEU A 229 65.68 -70.19 25.37
C LEU A 229 64.19 -70.00 25.68
N SER A 230 63.59 -70.93 26.43
CA SER A 230 62.19 -70.83 26.88
C SER A 230 61.97 -69.60 27.77
N PHE A 231 62.88 -69.33 28.71
CA PHE A 231 62.81 -68.15 29.56
C PHE A 231 62.98 -66.84 28.78
N ILE A 232 63.94 -66.77 27.85
CA ILE A 232 64.15 -65.59 26.99
C ILE A 232 62.91 -65.31 26.13
N ALA A 233 62.32 -66.36 25.55
CA ALA A 233 61.14 -66.23 24.71
C ALA A 233 59.90 -65.78 25.52
N TYR A 234 59.73 -66.30 26.74
CA TYR A 234 58.70 -65.86 27.67
C TYR A 234 58.84 -64.36 27.99
N GLN A 235 60.04 -63.89 28.35
CA GLN A 235 60.25 -62.49 28.71
C GLN A 235 59.92 -61.56 27.54
N ARG A 236 60.37 -61.89 26.33
CA ARG A 236 60.08 -61.11 25.11
C ARG A 236 58.60 -61.11 24.74
N ALA A 237 57.93 -62.25 24.90
CA ALA A 237 56.49 -62.34 24.66
C ALA A 237 55.70 -61.50 25.67
N SER A 238 56.07 -61.57 26.95
CA SER A 238 55.44 -60.79 28.02
C SER A 238 55.54 -59.28 27.75
N GLU A 239 56.70 -58.79 27.33
CA GLU A 239 56.91 -57.39 26.95
C GLU A 239 56.04 -56.98 25.75
N MET A 240 55.95 -57.81 24.72
CA MET A 240 55.14 -57.53 23.53
C MET A 240 53.63 -57.59 23.79
N VAL A 241 53.19 -58.54 24.63
CA VAL A 241 51.80 -58.62 25.08
C VAL A 241 51.45 -57.36 25.87
N SER A 242 52.30 -56.95 26.81
CA SER A 242 52.11 -55.70 27.58
C SER A 242 52.01 -54.47 26.67
N HIS A 243 52.85 -54.37 25.64
CA HIS A 243 52.78 -53.28 24.66
C HIS A 243 51.47 -53.30 23.85
N ALA A 244 51.02 -54.47 23.38
CA ALA A 244 49.76 -54.60 22.65
C ALA A 244 48.54 -54.25 23.53
N ASP A 245 48.59 -54.64 24.80
CA ASP A 245 47.54 -54.34 25.78
C ASP A 245 47.40 -52.84 26.04
N ASN A 246 48.53 -52.11 26.06
CA ASN A 246 48.52 -50.64 26.14
C ASN A 246 47.91 -49.98 24.89
N ILE A 247 48.23 -50.48 23.69
CA ILE A 247 47.61 -50.01 22.44
C ILE A 247 46.09 -50.23 22.48
N LEU A 248 45.64 -51.42 22.93
CA LEU A 248 44.22 -51.72 23.03
C LEU A 248 43.49 -50.77 23.99
N LYS A 249 44.11 -50.45 25.15
CA LYS A 249 43.56 -49.49 26.12
C LYS A 249 43.38 -48.09 25.50
N GLU A 250 44.36 -47.60 24.76
CA GLU A 250 44.27 -46.30 24.06
C GLU A 250 43.12 -46.27 23.05
N LEU A 251 42.90 -47.37 22.30
CA LEU A 251 41.88 -47.44 21.25
C LEU A 251 40.45 -47.49 21.77
N THR A 252 40.21 -48.09 22.93
CA THR A 252 38.87 -48.16 23.55
C THR A 252 38.26 -46.79 23.81
N VAL A 253 39.09 -45.75 24.01
CA VAL A 253 38.65 -44.37 24.26
C VAL A 253 38.13 -43.70 22.98
N HIS A 254 38.58 -44.12 21.80
CA HIS A 254 38.33 -43.41 20.53
C HIS A 254 37.11 -43.90 19.72
N ARG A 255 36.47 -45.03 20.07
CA ARG A 255 35.53 -45.75 19.18
C ARG A 255 34.06 -45.29 19.20
N SER A 256 33.69 -44.26 19.96
CA SER A 256 32.27 -43.86 20.13
C SER A 256 31.90 -42.55 19.45
N THR A 257 32.69 -42.07 18.48
CA THR A 257 32.48 -40.72 17.94
C THR A 257 31.43 -40.70 16.82
N VAL A 258 30.32 -39.99 17.05
CA VAL A 258 29.29 -39.72 16.04
C VAL A 258 29.40 -38.25 15.64
N VAL A 259 29.40 -37.97 14.33
CA VAL A 259 29.39 -36.60 13.81
C VAL A 259 27.95 -36.13 13.69
N THR A 260 27.61 -35.03 14.36
CA THR A 260 26.27 -34.44 14.34
C THR A 260 26.34 -32.96 13.98
N PHE A 261 25.48 -32.51 13.07
CA PHE A 261 25.28 -31.10 12.80
C PHE A 261 24.23 -30.52 13.75
N LYS A 262 24.54 -29.36 14.33
CA LYS A 262 23.58 -28.56 15.10
C LYS A 262 23.52 -27.17 14.47
N SER A 263 22.34 -26.76 14.03
CA SER A 263 22.13 -25.43 13.47
C SER A 263 22.42 -24.35 14.51
N ASN A 264 22.87 -23.18 14.03
CA ASN A 264 23.08 -22.01 14.88
C ASN A 264 21.73 -21.35 15.20
N PRO A 265 21.26 -21.36 16.46
CA PRO A 265 19.94 -20.82 16.82
C PRO A 265 19.78 -19.34 16.49
N SER A 266 20.85 -18.55 16.56
CA SER A 266 20.82 -17.12 16.27
C SER A 266 20.48 -16.82 14.81
N ILE A 267 20.90 -17.69 13.88
CA ILE A 267 20.55 -17.57 12.46
C ILE A 267 19.06 -17.86 12.27
N ASP A 268 18.56 -18.92 12.91
CA ASP A 268 17.17 -19.36 12.81
C ASP A 268 16.20 -18.32 13.38
N GLU A 269 16.51 -17.75 14.55
CA GLU A 269 15.73 -16.65 15.16
C GLU A 269 15.74 -15.39 14.30
N THR A 270 16.90 -15.01 13.76
CA THR A 270 17.04 -13.81 12.94
C THR A 270 16.25 -13.92 11.64
N LEU A 271 16.37 -15.05 10.93
CA LEU A 271 15.64 -15.29 9.68
C LEU A 271 14.13 -15.37 9.91
N SER A 272 13.69 -15.97 11.01
CA SER A 272 12.27 -16.06 11.40
C SER A 272 11.67 -14.70 11.78
N GLY A 273 12.50 -13.75 12.23
CA GLY A 273 12.08 -12.40 12.61
C GLY A 273 11.81 -11.46 11.44
N PHE A 274 12.32 -11.75 10.24
CA PHE A 274 12.18 -10.87 9.09
C PHE A 274 10.80 -10.97 8.43
N ARG A 275 10.11 -9.83 8.27
CA ARG A 275 8.86 -9.72 7.51
C ARG A 275 9.03 -9.17 6.10
N CYS A 276 10.11 -8.43 5.86
CA CYS A 276 10.46 -7.86 4.57
C CYS A 276 11.99 -7.66 4.48
N LEU A 277 12.49 -7.39 3.28
CA LEU A 277 13.93 -7.16 3.04
C LEU A 277 14.37 -5.73 3.33
N GLY A 278 13.44 -4.77 3.40
CA GLY A 278 13.72 -3.36 3.62
C GLY A 278 12.47 -2.50 3.50
N ASP A 279 12.61 -1.22 3.80
CA ASP A 279 11.52 -0.24 3.74
C ASP A 279 11.50 0.49 2.38
N ILE A 280 10.30 0.64 1.80
CA ILE A 280 10.08 1.50 0.63
C ILE A 280 9.56 2.85 1.13
N LYS A 281 10.27 3.94 0.79
CA LYS A 281 9.85 5.30 1.10
C LYS A 281 9.46 6.02 -0.18
N CYS A 282 8.23 6.50 -0.25
CA CYS A 282 7.82 7.49 -1.24
C CYS A 282 7.88 8.86 -0.55
N ALA A 283 8.86 9.68 -0.91
CA ALA A 283 8.86 11.07 -0.51
C ALA A 283 8.09 11.86 -1.57
N GLU A 284 6.86 12.23 -1.25
CA GLU A 284 6.20 13.30 -1.99
C GLU A 284 7.00 14.57 -1.73
N LYS A 285 7.84 14.96 -2.68
CA LYS A 285 8.13 16.38 -2.81
C LYS A 285 6.79 17.00 -3.20
N GLN A 286 6.13 17.64 -2.22
CA GLN A 286 5.17 18.65 -2.59
C GLN A 286 5.89 19.55 -3.59
N LEU A 287 5.35 19.66 -4.80
CA LEU A 287 5.72 20.77 -5.66
C LEU A 287 5.58 21.99 -4.75
N GLU A 288 6.70 22.61 -4.42
CA GLU A 288 6.73 23.94 -3.83
C GLU A 288 6.09 24.83 -4.90
N ASN A 289 4.77 24.82 -4.95
CA ASN A 289 4.03 26.00 -5.31
C ASN A 289 4.45 26.99 -4.24
N ASN A 290 5.52 27.75 -4.54
CA ASN A 290 5.98 28.94 -3.83
C ASN A 290 4.93 30.07 -3.88
N LYS A 291 3.65 29.70 -3.92
CA LYS A 291 2.50 30.50 -3.58
C LYS A 291 1.98 29.84 -2.30
N ASN A 292 2.28 30.45 -1.16
CA ASN A 292 1.52 30.25 0.08
C ASN A 292 0.02 30.29 -0.28
N THR A 293 -0.56 29.13 -0.55
CA THR A 293 -1.94 29.04 -1.00
C THR A 293 -2.73 29.12 0.29
N ILE A 294 -3.06 30.34 0.68
CA ILE A 294 -4.00 30.59 1.77
C ILE A 294 -5.34 30.06 1.27
N LEU A 295 -5.65 28.83 1.68
CA LEU A 295 -6.95 28.22 1.44
C LEU A 295 -7.97 29.00 2.26
N LYS A 296 -8.70 29.89 1.61
CA LYS A 296 -9.81 30.60 2.24
C LYS A 296 -11.03 29.71 2.16
N CYS A 297 -11.58 29.32 3.31
CA CYS A 297 -12.88 28.67 3.39
C CYS A 297 -13.92 29.55 2.70
N SER A 298 -14.41 29.11 1.55
CA SER A 298 -15.34 29.89 0.71
C SER A 298 -16.77 29.79 1.23
N ASN A 299 -17.14 28.65 1.80
CA ASN A 299 -18.49 28.36 2.28
C ASN A 299 -18.46 27.57 3.59
N LYS A 300 -19.36 27.93 4.52
CA LYS A 300 -19.57 27.21 5.78
C LYS A 300 -21.04 26.82 5.87
N SER A 301 -21.30 25.53 6.10
CA SER A 301 -22.64 25.00 6.37
C SER A 301 -22.67 24.40 7.78
N LEU A 302 -23.83 24.47 8.42
CA LEU A 302 -24.08 23.85 9.72
C LEU A 302 -24.99 22.65 9.54
N TYR A 303 -24.65 21.54 10.18
CA TYR A 303 -25.42 20.31 10.17
C TYR A 303 -25.75 19.92 11.60
N ASP A 304 -27.01 19.52 11.85
CA ASP A 304 -27.41 19.00 13.14
C ASP A 304 -26.99 17.53 13.26
N ILE A 305 -26.14 17.26 14.24
CA ILE A 305 -25.56 15.94 14.53
C ILE A 305 -26.02 15.41 15.89
N ARG A 306 -27.09 15.99 16.46
CA ARG A 306 -27.67 15.54 17.72
C ARG A 306 -28.46 14.25 17.51
N SER A 307 -28.24 13.27 18.38
CA SER A 307 -29.06 12.07 18.48
C SER A 307 -30.15 12.26 19.54
N ALA A 308 -31.29 11.58 19.40
CA ALA A 308 -32.42 11.69 20.34
C ALA A 308 -32.04 11.33 21.79
N SER A 309 -31.03 10.48 21.96
CA SER A 309 -30.48 10.03 23.24
C SER A 309 -29.37 10.93 23.82
N ASP A 310 -29.03 12.04 23.16
CA ASP A 310 -27.98 12.95 23.65
C ASP A 310 -28.51 13.81 24.80
N ASN A 311 -27.77 13.81 25.91
CA ASN A 311 -28.14 14.53 27.13
C ASN A 311 -27.44 15.89 27.23
N VAL A 312 -26.38 16.11 26.45
CA VAL A 312 -25.53 17.31 26.50
C VAL A 312 -25.25 17.82 25.09
N THR A 313 -24.83 19.08 24.96
CA THR A 313 -24.38 19.66 23.69
C THR A 313 -23.22 18.87 23.10
N CYS A 314 -23.29 18.57 21.81
CA CYS A 314 -22.25 17.83 21.09
C CYS A 314 -20.93 18.62 21.08
N GLU A 315 -19.84 17.96 21.47
CA GLU A 315 -18.50 18.53 21.42
C GLU A 315 -17.59 17.64 20.60
N ILE A 316 -17.35 18.02 19.35
CA ILE A 316 -16.62 17.18 18.40
C ILE A 316 -15.13 17.42 18.53
N ARG A 317 -14.40 16.37 18.94
CA ARG A 317 -12.95 16.43 19.18
C ARG A 317 -12.14 15.69 18.11
N GLY A 318 -12.73 14.68 17.47
CA GLY A 318 -12.10 13.87 16.42
C GLY A 318 -13.08 13.60 15.28
N ILE A 319 -12.54 13.49 14.06
CA ILE A 319 -13.30 13.23 12.84
C ILE A 319 -12.50 12.30 11.92
N TRP A 320 -13.19 11.39 11.24
CA TRP A 320 -12.57 10.55 10.21
C TRP A 320 -13.55 10.19 9.11
N GLU A 321 -13.15 10.31 7.85
CA GLU A 321 -13.92 9.86 6.69
C GLU A 321 -13.55 8.42 6.34
N LEU A 322 -14.55 7.56 6.23
CA LEU A 322 -14.41 6.17 5.80
C LEU A 322 -14.34 6.08 4.27
N PRO A 323 -13.77 5.00 3.69
CA PRO A 323 -13.65 4.87 2.23
C PRO A 323 -14.97 4.95 1.45
N GLY A 324 -16.12 4.70 2.09
CA GLY A 324 -17.45 4.84 1.49
C GLY A 324 -18.03 6.27 1.51
N GLY A 325 -17.30 7.23 2.06
CA GLY A 325 -17.72 8.64 2.22
C GLY A 325 -18.53 8.91 3.49
N GLU A 326 -18.86 7.88 4.28
CA GLU A 326 -19.43 8.07 5.61
C GLU A 326 -18.41 8.65 6.59
N ILE A 327 -18.89 9.37 7.60
CA ILE A 327 -18.03 10.14 8.50
C ILE A 327 -18.23 9.67 9.94
N LEU A 328 -17.15 9.33 10.62
CA LEU A 328 -17.15 9.12 12.06
C LEU A 328 -16.77 10.41 12.78
N ILE A 329 -17.47 10.69 13.89
CA ILE A 329 -17.18 11.81 14.77
C ILE A 329 -17.13 11.35 16.22
N ALA A 330 -16.18 11.89 16.98
CA ALA A 330 -16.04 11.70 18.42
C ALA A 330 -16.76 12.83 19.16
N ASP A 331 -17.93 12.52 19.72
CA ASP A 331 -18.70 13.43 20.56
C ASP A 331 -18.26 13.25 22.02
N ASN A 332 -17.39 14.14 22.46
CA ASN A 332 -16.71 14.09 23.74
C ASN A 332 -17.70 14.16 24.91
N ASN A 333 -18.55 15.18 24.93
CA ASN A 333 -19.49 15.43 26.02
C ASN A 333 -20.55 14.34 26.16
N ASN A 334 -21.01 13.79 25.04
CA ASN A 334 -21.96 12.67 25.07
C ASN A 334 -21.27 11.29 25.19
N LYS A 335 -19.93 11.24 25.29
CA LYS A 335 -19.12 10.02 25.41
C LYS A 335 -19.42 9.00 24.33
N ARG A 336 -19.48 9.43 23.08
CA ARG A 336 -19.96 8.60 21.96
C ARG A 336 -19.15 8.79 20.70
N VAL A 337 -19.14 7.76 19.87
CA VAL A 337 -18.75 7.87 18.47
C VAL A 337 -20.01 7.72 17.62
N LYS A 338 -20.23 8.68 16.72
CA LYS A 338 -21.40 8.71 15.81
C LYS A 338 -20.93 8.48 14.39
N LEU A 339 -21.71 7.73 13.63
CA LEU A 339 -21.56 7.57 12.18
C LEU A 339 -22.55 8.48 11.48
N LEU A 340 -22.06 9.29 10.56
CA LEU A 340 -22.84 10.15 9.68
C LEU A 340 -22.83 9.58 8.26
N ASP A 341 -23.91 9.78 7.51
CA ASP A 341 -23.93 9.51 6.07
C ASP A 341 -23.26 10.65 5.27
N THR A 342 -23.21 10.49 3.95
CA THR A 342 -22.65 11.48 3.01
C THR A 342 -23.45 12.79 2.94
N GLN A 343 -24.60 12.87 3.63
CA GLN A 343 -25.39 14.09 3.82
C GLN A 343 -25.28 14.63 5.25
N TYR A 344 -24.30 14.15 6.02
CA TYR A 344 -24.01 14.54 7.40
C TYR A 344 -25.13 14.23 8.41
N LYS A 345 -26.07 13.32 8.08
CA LYS A 345 -27.10 12.88 9.02
C LYS A 345 -26.60 11.73 9.87
N VAL A 346 -26.95 11.75 11.16
CA VAL A 346 -26.59 10.66 12.09
C VAL A 346 -27.31 9.37 11.69
N VAL A 347 -26.51 8.34 11.40
CA VAL A 347 -26.97 6.99 11.03
C VAL A 347 -27.08 6.11 12.26
N THR A 348 -26.03 6.09 13.08
CA THR A 348 -25.94 5.28 14.30
C THR A 348 -24.88 5.86 15.24
N HIS A 349 -24.81 5.32 16.46
CA HIS A 349 -23.78 5.66 17.44
C HIS A 349 -23.42 4.47 18.31
N THR A 350 -22.24 4.54 18.93
CA THR A 350 -21.84 3.65 20.03
C THR A 350 -21.38 4.48 21.22
N ASP A 351 -21.71 4.03 22.43
CA ASP A 351 -21.19 4.62 23.66
C ASP A 351 -19.71 4.26 23.85
N CYS A 352 -18.90 5.21 24.29
CA CYS A 352 -17.55 4.99 24.77
C CYS A 352 -17.55 4.83 26.30
N TRP A 353 -16.54 4.15 26.84
CA TRP A 353 -16.40 4.02 28.30
C TRP A 353 -16.11 5.35 29.01
N SER A 354 -15.51 6.29 28.28
CA SER A 354 -15.16 7.62 28.75
C SER A 354 -15.24 8.63 27.59
N HIS A 355 -14.65 9.81 27.75
CA HIS A 355 -14.71 10.88 26.76
C HIS A 355 -13.78 10.56 25.57
N PRO A 356 -14.30 10.42 24.34
CA PRO A 356 -13.48 10.23 23.15
C PRO A 356 -12.80 11.56 22.75
N TRP A 357 -11.53 11.50 22.37
CA TRP A 357 -10.73 12.65 22.00
C TRP A 357 -10.49 12.70 20.49
N ASP A 358 -9.74 11.75 19.97
CA ASP A 358 -9.35 11.73 18.57
C ASP A 358 -9.46 10.32 18.00
N MET A 359 -9.38 10.21 16.67
CA MET A 359 -9.51 8.93 15.99
C MET A 359 -8.69 8.83 14.72
N CYS A 360 -8.29 7.60 14.39
CA CYS A 360 -7.62 7.31 13.13
C CYS A 360 -8.03 5.93 12.60
N SER A 361 -7.93 5.74 11.27
CA SER A 361 -8.17 4.42 10.68
C SER A 361 -6.97 3.48 10.85
N ILE A 362 -7.28 2.23 11.20
CA ILE A 362 -6.34 1.12 11.24
C ILE A 362 -6.44 0.31 9.94
N SER A 363 -7.67 0.14 9.46
CA SER A 363 -8.01 -0.49 8.19
C SER A 363 -9.29 0.13 7.62
N PRO A 364 -9.75 -0.24 6.42
CA PRO A 364 -11.01 0.26 5.85
C PRO A 364 -12.25 0.10 6.74
N THR A 365 -12.24 -0.84 7.69
CA THR A 365 -13.37 -1.16 8.57
C THR A 365 -13.05 -1.08 10.06
N GLU A 366 -11.82 -0.75 10.45
CA GLU A 366 -11.39 -0.66 11.85
C GLU A 366 -10.81 0.72 12.14
N VAL A 367 -11.31 1.37 13.19
CA VAL A 367 -10.93 2.73 13.61
C VAL A 367 -10.51 2.69 15.07
N ALA A 368 -9.37 3.30 15.39
CA ALA A 368 -8.90 3.46 16.75
C ALA A 368 -9.32 4.84 17.28
N VAL A 369 -9.83 4.87 18.51
CA VAL A 369 -10.31 6.08 19.17
C VAL A 369 -9.63 6.21 20.52
N THR A 370 -9.02 7.37 20.80
CA THR A 370 -8.50 7.67 22.14
C THR A 370 -9.66 8.03 23.05
N VAL A 371 -9.74 7.34 24.18
CA VAL A 371 -10.83 7.48 25.14
C VAL A 371 -10.23 7.65 26.51
N GLY A 372 -10.51 8.78 27.17
CA GLY A 372 -9.96 9.00 28.49
C GLY A 372 -10.37 10.28 29.21
N VAL A 373 -10.04 10.30 30.50
CA VAL A 373 -10.23 11.43 31.42
C VAL A 373 -9.00 11.52 32.31
N TYR A 374 -8.32 12.67 32.28
CA TYR A 374 -7.17 13.09 33.10
C TYR A 374 -6.78 12.09 34.21
N ALA A 375 -5.89 11.15 33.88
CA ALA A 375 -5.31 10.11 34.73
C ALA A 375 -6.22 9.00 35.32
N ARG A 376 -7.53 8.96 35.02
CA ARG A 376 -8.46 7.94 35.55
C ARG A 376 -8.65 6.74 34.62
N ILE A 377 -8.85 7.02 33.33
CA ILE A 377 -9.04 6.03 32.29
C ILE A 377 -8.32 6.58 31.07
N ASN A 378 -7.37 5.82 30.54
CA ASN A 378 -6.65 6.16 29.32
C ASN A 378 -6.55 4.90 28.47
N THR A 379 -7.33 4.87 27.39
CA THR A 379 -7.45 3.68 26.55
C THR A 379 -7.55 4.07 25.09
N VAL A 380 -7.05 3.21 24.21
CA VAL A 380 -7.43 3.22 22.80
C VAL A 380 -8.50 2.17 22.59
N GLN A 381 -9.69 2.60 22.19
CA GLN A 381 -10.80 1.72 21.86
C GLN A 381 -10.84 1.51 20.34
N PHE A 382 -10.83 0.26 19.90
CA PHE A 382 -10.95 -0.09 18.49
C PHE A 382 -12.42 -0.32 18.18
N LEU A 383 -12.91 0.33 17.14
CA LEU A 383 -14.28 0.25 16.66
C LEU A 383 -14.27 -0.38 15.27
N ILE A 384 -15.13 -1.36 15.07
CA ILE A 384 -15.34 -2.02 13.78
C ILE A 384 -16.59 -1.40 13.17
N VAL A 385 -16.46 -0.84 11.97
CA VAL A 385 -17.57 -0.24 11.22
C VAL A 385 -17.89 -1.11 10.02
N ASN A 386 -19.05 -1.76 10.06
CA ASN A 386 -19.53 -2.64 9.00
C ASN A 386 -21.03 -2.42 8.80
N ASN A 387 -21.50 -2.43 7.55
CA ASN A 387 -22.92 -2.30 7.21
C ASN A 387 -23.64 -1.14 7.94
N ARG A 388 -22.98 0.02 8.02
CA ARG A 388 -23.49 1.22 8.73
C ARG A 388 -23.78 1.00 10.22
N GLN A 389 -23.15 0.01 10.84
CA GLN A 389 -23.16 -0.24 12.28
C GLN A 389 -21.76 -0.05 12.86
N ILE A 390 -21.70 0.35 14.13
CA ILE A 390 -20.45 0.47 14.89
C ILE A 390 -20.45 -0.59 15.98
N VAL A 391 -19.44 -1.46 15.97
CA VAL A 391 -19.25 -2.52 16.95
C VAL A 391 -17.97 -2.26 17.73
N LYS A 392 -18.01 -2.41 19.05
CA LYS A 392 -16.82 -2.31 19.91
C LYS A 392 -15.93 -3.52 19.67
N GLY A 393 -14.68 -3.26 19.28
CA GLY A 393 -13.64 -4.25 19.16
C GLY A 393 -12.77 -4.31 20.43
N ARG A 394 -11.48 -4.53 20.22
CA ARG A 394 -10.48 -4.64 21.29
C ARG A 394 -10.13 -3.27 21.90
N GLU A 395 -9.46 -3.31 23.05
CA GLU A 395 -9.03 -2.11 23.76
C GLU A 395 -7.55 -2.23 24.17
N LEU A 396 -6.84 -1.11 24.17
CA LEU A 396 -5.47 -1.02 24.67
C LEU A 396 -5.42 -0.05 25.85
N LYS A 397 -4.85 -0.50 26.96
CA LYS A 397 -4.63 0.36 28.13
C LYS A 397 -3.37 1.18 27.92
N ILE A 398 -3.49 2.49 28.10
CA ILE A 398 -2.41 3.46 27.97
C ILE A 398 -2.06 3.99 29.35
N ILE A 399 -0.76 4.05 29.65
CA ILE A 399 -0.26 4.44 30.98
C ILE A 399 -0.13 5.96 31.20
N HIS A 400 -0.51 6.75 30.20
CA HIS A 400 -0.48 8.21 30.20
C HIS A 400 -1.76 8.76 29.56
N ASN A 401 -2.00 10.07 29.70
CA ASN A 401 -3.13 10.73 29.04
C ASN A 401 -3.02 10.56 27.51
N CYS A 402 -4.12 10.19 26.86
CA CYS A 402 -4.20 10.01 25.41
C CYS A 402 -5.21 11.00 24.81
N HIS A 403 -4.71 11.90 23.96
CA HIS A 403 -5.51 12.91 23.27
C HIS A 403 -5.51 12.63 21.77
N GLY A 404 -4.49 13.09 21.03
CA GLY A 404 -4.40 12.85 19.59
C GLY A 404 -3.94 11.44 19.27
N ILE A 405 -4.35 10.93 18.12
CA ILE A 405 -3.93 9.61 17.63
C ILE A 405 -3.73 9.60 16.12
N ALA A 406 -2.63 9.01 15.68
CA ALA A 406 -2.39 8.71 14.28
C ALA A 406 -1.92 7.27 14.12
N HIS A 407 -2.26 6.66 12.99
CA HIS A 407 -1.76 5.35 12.60
C HIS A 407 -0.86 5.52 11.39
N PHE A 408 0.37 5.00 11.50
CA PHE A 408 1.32 5.03 10.40
C PHE A 408 2.23 3.80 10.48
N ASN A 409 2.36 3.10 9.34
CA ASN A 409 3.23 1.93 9.19
C ASN A 409 3.07 0.87 10.30
N GLY A 410 1.83 0.49 10.62
CA GLY A 410 1.54 -0.52 11.66
C GLY A 410 1.83 -0.08 13.10
N SER A 411 2.12 1.21 13.32
CA SER A 411 2.34 1.82 14.63
C SER A 411 1.27 2.85 14.95
N LEU A 412 0.92 2.95 16.23
CA LEU A 412 0.09 4.02 16.76
C LEU A 412 0.97 5.12 17.34
N PHE A 413 0.70 6.35 16.96
CA PHE A 413 1.32 7.56 17.46
C PHE A 413 0.28 8.26 18.32
N ILE A 414 0.50 8.28 19.63
CA ILE A 414 -0.47 8.80 20.60
C ILE A 414 0.16 9.99 21.29
N THR A 415 -0.56 11.12 21.32
CA THR A 415 -0.12 12.32 22.02
C THR A 415 -0.77 12.41 23.39
N SER A 416 -0.01 13.00 24.32
CA SER A 416 -0.51 13.61 25.54
C SER A 416 -0.41 15.13 25.40
N LEU A 417 -0.70 15.89 26.45
CA LEU A 417 -0.49 17.35 26.46
C LEU A 417 0.97 17.74 26.21
N THR A 418 1.93 16.88 26.57
CA THR A 418 3.35 17.24 26.63
C THR A 418 4.24 16.32 25.82
N ALA A 419 3.74 15.23 25.28
CA ALA A 419 4.59 14.18 24.73
C ALA A 419 3.91 13.39 23.62
N LEU A 420 4.75 12.85 22.73
CA LEU A 420 4.37 11.95 21.64
C LEU A 420 4.96 10.56 21.90
N TYR A 421 4.13 9.53 21.84
CA TYR A 421 4.49 8.15 22.10
C TYR A 421 4.20 7.28 20.88
N GLN A 422 5.05 6.27 20.65
CA GLN A 422 4.84 5.24 19.64
C GLN A 422 4.49 3.92 20.32
N TYR A 423 3.38 3.33 19.90
CA TYR A 423 2.91 2.01 20.33
C TYR A 423 2.82 1.07 19.13
N THR A 424 3.01 -0.22 19.37
CA THR A 424 2.59 -1.25 18.42
C THR A 424 1.06 -1.35 18.41
N LEU A 425 0.48 -1.91 17.35
CA LEU A 425 -0.95 -2.21 17.33
C LEU A 425 -1.38 -3.20 18.45
N ALA A 426 -0.45 -3.98 19.01
CA ALA A 426 -0.71 -4.85 20.15
C ALA A 426 -0.70 -4.13 21.51
N GLY A 427 -0.38 -2.83 21.55
CA GLY A 427 -0.35 -2.02 22.77
C GLY A 427 0.98 -1.99 23.51
N GLN A 428 2.05 -2.51 22.90
CA GLN A 428 3.39 -2.39 23.47
C GLN A 428 3.95 -0.99 23.20
N LEU A 429 4.35 -0.27 24.25
CA LEU A 429 5.07 1.00 24.09
C LEU A 429 6.43 0.71 23.45
N VAL A 430 6.66 1.27 22.26
CA VAL A 430 7.93 1.16 21.53
C VAL A 430 8.91 2.21 22.06
N LYS A 431 8.50 3.48 22.07
CA LYS A 431 9.31 4.60 22.58
C LYS A 431 8.49 5.85 22.80
N LYS A 432 9.02 6.75 23.64
CA LYS A 432 8.61 8.15 23.71
C LYS A 432 9.44 8.94 22.68
N ILE A 433 8.77 9.50 21.68
CA ILE A 433 9.44 10.19 20.56
C ILE A 433 9.83 11.61 20.95
N TYR A 434 8.95 12.28 21.69
CA TYR A 434 9.12 13.69 22.05
C TYR A 434 8.51 13.95 23.43
N GLU A 435 9.10 14.89 24.16
CA GLU A 435 8.57 15.48 25.39
C GLU A 435 8.90 16.96 25.44
N ASP A 436 7.89 17.79 25.61
CA ASP A 436 8.01 19.17 26.00
C ASP A 436 8.12 19.27 27.52
N THR A 437 9.28 19.75 27.98
CA THR A 437 9.59 19.98 29.40
C THR A 437 9.50 21.46 29.79
N SER A 438 9.08 22.33 28.87
CA SER A 438 9.05 23.79 29.08
C SER A 438 7.97 24.26 30.06
N GLY A 439 6.95 23.45 30.32
CA GLY A 439 5.85 23.78 31.22
C GLY A 439 4.82 24.76 30.66
N ASN A 440 4.95 25.16 29.39
CA ASN A 440 4.01 26.07 28.73
C ASN A 440 2.92 25.25 28.02
N PHE A 441 1.80 25.00 28.71
CA PHE A 441 0.67 24.29 28.12
C PHE A 441 -0.46 25.29 27.76
N THR A 442 -0.95 25.24 26.52
CA THR A 442 -2.14 25.98 26.05
C THR A 442 -3.40 25.14 26.14
#